data_AF-R1G163-F1
#
_entry.id   AF-R1G163-F1
#
_cell.length_a   1.000
_cell.length_b   1.000
_cell.length_c   1.000
_cell.angle_alpha   90.00
_cell.angle_beta   90.00
_cell.angle_gamma   90.00
#
_symmetry.space_group_name_H-M   'P 1'
#
loop_
_entity.id
_entity.type
_entity.pdbx_description
1 polymer ?
#
loop_
_entity_poly.entity_id
_entity_poly.type
_entity_poly.pdbx_seq_one_letter_code
_entity_poly.pdbx_strand_id
1 'polypeptide(L)'
;MYEAPSINRQICPNGKCQGLGWNCGGGHYGYTTTTCAECPAPPQPSAPPSPPPSPPPPSPPPPSPPPPSPPPPSLPPSPPPSPPPSPPPCQCVTSSRTYASCAADTYSWNPATSRYEAPSANRQICSNGKCQRLGWNCGGGHYGYTTTTCAECPAPPPPPSPSLPPSSPPSPLVPPLPPAPPSMPELALPTLDNYTRIYRDGDSVADLTSLTYRTDAIIRMTAKTNTTFELINFVPVDLEDVEIVMSFYGGPQNVSVGRIDSLPAHAVFELEFPFVTFPDREFTDQDGVAVDLANYGSGIPIAHGGVRAGQECWSNSAARCRDDGDTPCDWCGGSDWFCCSATWSYTSSDNCHRDNVVFYSAEGNHRCAKKGVHLSFDYRGTSTTMQRLERLKSVPWSLSLKDFDWSNDPSNNWREDPEPRHARLWTALILNVAFMYSHPDFADRMAAEEITDNQGALMTAEKKRSVLSELLSPRRFNLGVVAKVSGLGGGSTLGVAEYVLKSDFFYGQQRGGVTYHELGHCLGYNHDSSMTYPTNGAGFSKLGETFGREMSAAGDVLIDQTNYAFADYTVQ
;
A
#
# COMPACT_ATOMS: atom_id res chain seq x y z
N MET A 1 -31.20 -60.50 6.89
CA MET A 1 -31.97 -60.31 8.13
C MET A 1 -31.05 -59.68 9.17
N TYR A 2 -31.62 -58.79 9.99
CA TYR A 2 -31.02 -57.83 10.94
C TYR A 2 -30.47 -56.56 10.26
N GLU A 3 -31.23 -55.46 10.19
CA GLU A 3 -31.56 -54.48 11.26
C GLU A 3 -30.32 -53.72 11.80
N ALA A 4 -30.41 -52.39 11.74
CA ALA A 4 -29.39 -51.43 12.15
C ALA A 4 -29.15 -51.41 13.68
N PRO A 5 -28.06 -50.76 14.11
CA PRO A 5 -28.20 -49.83 15.23
C PRO A 5 -27.64 -48.43 14.93
N SER A 6 -28.42 -47.48 15.43
CA SER A 6 -28.23 -46.04 15.50
C SER A 6 -27.03 -45.56 16.32
N ILE A 7 -26.48 -44.40 15.90
CA ILE A 7 -26.11 -43.20 16.68
C ILE A 7 -25.98 -43.36 18.21
N ASN A 8 -24.83 -42.95 18.79
CA ASN A 8 -24.69 -42.65 20.23
C ASN A 8 -23.51 -41.69 20.58
N ARG A 9 -23.51 -40.44 20.10
CA ARG A 9 -22.53 -39.40 20.52
C ARG A 9 -23.19 -38.03 20.77
N GLN A 10 -22.64 -37.24 21.69
CA GLN A 10 -23.04 -35.87 22.07
C GLN A 10 -21.84 -34.91 22.08
N ILE A 11 -22.05 -33.61 21.94
CA ILE A 11 -21.00 -32.57 22.00
C ILE A 11 -21.11 -31.81 23.32
N CYS A 12 -20.04 -31.80 24.13
CA CYS A 12 -20.00 -31.03 25.38
C CYS A 12 -19.75 -29.52 25.11
N PRO A 13 -20.07 -28.61 26.06
CA PRO A 13 -19.90 -27.14 25.90
C PRO A 13 -18.46 -26.65 25.60
N ASN A 14 -17.45 -27.51 25.76
CA ASN A 14 -16.06 -27.24 25.40
C ASN A 14 -15.69 -27.67 23.97
N GLY A 15 -16.68 -28.03 23.14
CA GLY A 15 -16.51 -28.37 21.72
C GLY A 15 -16.04 -29.80 21.43
N LYS A 16 -15.98 -30.70 22.44
CA LYS A 16 -15.54 -32.09 22.24
C LYS A 16 -16.71 -33.06 22.08
N CYS A 17 -16.59 -33.97 21.11
CA CYS A 17 -17.61 -34.99 20.81
C CYS A 17 -17.34 -36.29 21.59
N GLN A 18 -18.27 -36.71 22.45
CA GLN A 18 -18.15 -37.87 23.35
C GLN A 18 -19.33 -38.85 23.22
N GLY A 19 -19.18 -40.08 23.72
CA GLY A 19 -20.27 -41.08 23.74
C GLY A 19 -21.43 -40.68 24.65
N LEU A 20 -22.67 -41.04 24.29
CA LEU A 20 -23.85 -40.80 25.12
C LEU A 20 -23.69 -41.50 26.49
N GLY A 21 -23.78 -40.73 27.59
CA GLY A 21 -23.63 -41.21 28.98
C GLY A 21 -22.40 -40.68 29.74
N TRP A 22 -21.48 -39.96 29.07
CA TRP A 22 -20.40 -39.23 29.76
C TRP A 22 -20.94 -37.95 30.42
N ASN A 23 -20.56 -37.72 31.68
CA ASN A 23 -20.98 -36.56 32.45
C ASN A 23 -20.26 -35.29 31.95
N CYS A 24 -20.82 -34.65 30.91
CA CYS A 24 -20.47 -33.28 30.52
C CYS A 24 -21.04 -32.34 31.60
N GLY A 25 -20.28 -32.07 32.66
CA GLY A 25 -20.76 -31.29 33.80
C GLY A 25 -21.49 -30.00 33.40
N GLY A 26 -22.75 -29.86 33.80
CA GLY A 26 -23.61 -28.69 33.57
C GLY A 26 -24.82 -29.00 32.67
N GLY A 27 -26.03 -28.96 33.23
CA GLY A 27 -27.25 -29.50 32.61
C GLY A 27 -27.92 -28.70 31.49
N HIS A 28 -28.82 -29.42 30.82
CA HIS A 28 -29.90 -29.05 29.89
C HIS A 28 -29.62 -28.98 28.37
N TYR A 29 -30.45 -29.74 27.65
CA TYR A 29 -30.49 -29.99 26.21
C TYR A 29 -31.25 -28.89 25.45
N GLY A 30 -30.80 -28.57 24.23
CA GLY A 30 -31.54 -27.81 23.22
C GLY A 30 -31.19 -28.30 21.81
N TYR A 31 -32.19 -28.73 21.04
CA TYR A 31 -32.06 -29.30 19.70
C TYR A 31 -32.07 -28.21 18.62
N THR A 32 -31.16 -28.28 17.64
CA THR A 32 -31.37 -27.72 16.29
C THR A 32 -30.79 -28.65 15.23
N THR A 33 -31.65 -29.05 14.30
CA THR A 33 -31.40 -29.90 13.14
C THR A 33 -30.93 -29.07 11.95
N THR A 34 -29.74 -29.36 11.41
CA THR A 34 -29.37 -28.98 10.05
C THR A 34 -28.92 -30.22 9.29
N THR A 35 -29.67 -30.53 8.23
CA THR A 35 -29.41 -31.57 7.24
C THR A 35 -28.23 -31.19 6.35
N CYS A 36 -27.18 -32.03 6.31
CA CYS A 36 -26.18 -31.99 5.24
C CYS A 36 -26.53 -33.03 4.17
N ALA A 37 -26.55 -32.56 2.92
CA ALA A 37 -26.66 -33.36 1.72
C ALA A 37 -25.40 -34.20 1.46
N GLU A 38 -25.64 -35.42 0.98
CA GLU A 38 -24.82 -36.35 0.18
C GLU A 38 -23.28 -36.23 0.21
N CYS A 39 -22.63 -37.16 0.93
CA CYS A 39 -21.23 -37.54 0.72
C CYS A 39 -21.14 -38.79 -0.18
N PRO A 40 -20.11 -38.90 -1.05
CA PRO A 40 -19.93 -40.01 -1.98
C PRO A 40 -19.52 -41.32 -1.27
N ALA A 41 -19.81 -42.46 -1.92
CA ALA A 41 -19.60 -43.80 -1.40
C ALA A 41 -18.13 -44.15 -1.10
N PRO A 42 -17.83 -44.96 -0.05
CA PRO A 42 -16.49 -45.45 0.23
C PRO A 42 -16.00 -46.51 -0.80
N PRO A 43 -14.68 -46.64 -1.04
CA PRO A 43 -14.14 -47.61 -1.98
C PRO A 43 -14.18 -49.05 -1.44
N GLN A 44 -14.25 -50.04 -2.36
CA GLN A 44 -14.13 -51.47 -2.07
C GLN A 44 -12.76 -51.84 -1.45
N PRO A 45 -12.67 -52.93 -0.67
CA PRO A 45 -11.39 -53.48 -0.22
C PRO A 45 -10.57 -54.03 -1.40
N SER A 46 -9.30 -53.63 -1.49
CA SER A 46 -8.36 -54.08 -2.51
C SER A 46 -7.95 -55.54 -2.33
N ALA A 47 -7.77 -56.25 -3.45
CA ALA A 47 -7.12 -57.57 -3.53
C ALA A 47 -5.65 -57.52 -3.04
N PRO A 48 -5.05 -58.65 -2.63
CA PRO A 48 -3.63 -58.70 -2.27
C PRO A 48 -2.72 -58.29 -3.45
N PRO A 49 -1.57 -57.64 -3.17
CA PRO A 49 -0.70 -57.11 -4.22
C PRO A 49 -0.02 -58.22 -5.03
N SER A 50 0.11 -57.97 -6.34
CA SER A 50 0.98 -58.77 -7.23
C SER A 50 2.46 -58.50 -6.92
N PRO A 51 3.36 -59.48 -7.15
CA PRO A 51 4.81 -59.25 -6.98
C PRO A 51 5.30 -58.13 -7.91
N PRO A 52 6.30 -57.33 -7.49
CA PRO A 52 6.81 -56.22 -8.28
C PRO A 52 7.46 -56.72 -9.58
N PRO A 53 7.32 -55.98 -10.69
CA PRO A 53 8.05 -56.27 -11.93
C PRO A 53 9.56 -56.11 -11.73
N SER A 54 10.35 -56.95 -12.40
CA SER A 54 11.81 -56.87 -12.41
C SER A 54 12.28 -55.48 -12.87
N PRO A 55 13.32 -54.91 -12.25
CA PRO A 55 13.88 -53.64 -12.68
C PRO A 55 14.39 -53.72 -14.12
N PRO A 56 14.25 -52.65 -14.92
CA PRO A 56 14.83 -52.60 -16.26
C PRO A 56 16.36 -52.69 -16.19
N PRO A 57 17.02 -53.27 -17.22
CA PRO A 57 18.47 -53.29 -17.27
C PRO A 57 19.04 -51.86 -17.23
N PRO A 58 20.17 -51.65 -16.56
CA PRO A 58 20.77 -50.32 -16.43
C PRO A 58 21.12 -49.76 -17.80
N SER A 59 20.75 -48.50 -18.04
CA SER A 59 21.14 -47.74 -19.22
C SER A 59 22.67 -47.69 -19.34
N PRO A 60 23.23 -47.78 -20.56
CA PRO A 60 24.67 -47.62 -20.75
C PRO A 60 25.11 -46.24 -20.23
N PRO A 61 26.29 -46.15 -19.60
CA PRO A 61 26.78 -44.88 -19.07
C PRO A 61 26.96 -43.87 -20.22
N PRO A 62 26.64 -42.59 -19.98
CA PRO A 62 26.90 -41.55 -20.97
C PRO A 62 28.39 -41.48 -21.30
N PRO A 63 28.76 -41.14 -22.56
CA PRO A 63 30.15 -40.98 -22.94
C PRO A 63 30.82 -39.93 -22.05
N SER A 64 32.03 -40.25 -21.58
CA SER A 64 32.82 -39.36 -20.72
C SER A 64 32.98 -37.98 -21.38
N PRO A 65 32.77 -36.88 -20.64
CA PRO A 65 33.03 -35.55 -21.16
C PRO A 65 34.50 -35.43 -21.57
N PRO A 66 34.82 -34.68 -22.64
CA PRO A 66 36.20 -34.42 -23.03
C PRO A 66 36.95 -33.75 -21.86
N PRO A 67 38.25 -34.03 -21.70
CA PRO A 67 39.05 -33.43 -20.63
C PRO A 67 38.99 -31.90 -20.73
N PRO A 68 38.88 -31.18 -19.60
CA PRO A 68 38.88 -29.73 -19.60
C PRO A 68 40.16 -29.20 -20.23
N SER A 69 40.03 -28.18 -21.07
CA SER A 69 41.17 -27.47 -21.63
C SER A 69 42.07 -26.96 -20.51
N PRO A 70 43.40 -26.98 -20.68
CA PRO A 70 44.32 -26.45 -19.67
C PRO A 70 43.98 -24.98 -19.39
N PRO A 71 44.01 -24.55 -18.12
CA PRO A 71 43.73 -23.17 -17.78
C PRO A 71 44.75 -22.25 -18.48
N PRO A 72 44.33 -21.06 -18.94
CA PRO A 72 45.25 -20.08 -19.48
C PRO A 72 46.29 -19.71 -18.41
N PRO A 73 47.54 -19.36 -18.81
CA PRO A 73 48.57 -18.95 -17.87
C PRO A 73 48.07 -17.78 -17.02
N SER A 74 48.18 -17.94 -15.70
CA SER A 74 47.78 -16.95 -14.70
C SER A 74 48.46 -15.61 -14.98
N LEU A 75 47.64 -14.57 -15.18
CA LEU A 75 48.10 -13.18 -15.25
C LEU A 75 48.76 -12.80 -13.91
N PRO A 76 49.81 -11.98 -13.91
CA PRO A 76 50.41 -11.46 -12.68
C PRO A 76 49.35 -10.68 -11.88
N PRO A 77 49.39 -10.75 -10.53
CA PRO A 77 48.40 -10.08 -9.69
C PRO A 77 48.44 -8.58 -9.92
N SER A 78 47.25 -7.99 -10.11
CA SER A 78 47.08 -6.53 -10.19
C SER A 78 47.54 -5.88 -8.88
N PRO A 79 48.20 -4.71 -8.94
CA PRO A 79 48.51 -3.95 -7.73
C PRO A 79 47.22 -3.59 -7.00
N PRO A 80 47.20 -3.63 -5.65
CA PRO A 80 46.00 -3.28 -4.89
C PRO A 80 45.57 -1.84 -5.18
N PRO A 81 44.26 -1.56 -5.27
CA PRO A 81 43.77 -0.21 -5.49
C PRO A 81 44.25 0.72 -4.37
N SER A 82 44.65 1.93 -4.75
CA SER A 82 45.01 2.97 -3.79
C SER A 82 43.82 3.27 -2.87
N PRO A 83 44.02 3.40 -1.55
CA PRO A 83 42.94 3.74 -0.64
C PRO A 83 42.32 5.10 -1.02
N PRO A 84 41.00 5.27 -0.85
CA PRO A 84 40.35 6.55 -1.12
C PRO A 84 40.95 7.66 -0.24
N PRO A 85 41.01 8.90 -0.73
CA PRO A 85 41.51 10.02 0.05
C PRO A 85 40.69 10.20 1.32
N SER A 86 41.37 10.40 2.44
CA SER A 86 40.75 10.69 3.74
C SER A 86 39.85 11.93 3.62
N PRO A 87 38.63 11.91 4.18
CA PRO A 87 37.78 13.09 4.21
C PRO A 87 38.48 14.23 4.97
N PRO A 88 38.30 15.49 4.56
CA PRO A 88 38.88 16.62 5.26
C PRO A 88 38.34 16.67 6.70
N PRO A 89 39.15 17.09 7.68
CA PRO A 89 38.69 17.22 9.06
C PRO A 89 37.60 18.28 9.13
N CYS A 90 36.37 17.87 9.44
CA CYS A 90 35.33 18.80 9.86
C CYS A 90 35.80 19.43 11.17
N GLN A 91 36.07 20.73 11.17
CA GLN A 91 36.23 21.46 12.42
C GLN A 91 34.86 21.58 13.07
N CYS A 92 34.63 20.79 14.10
CA CYS A 92 33.49 20.95 14.98
C CYS A 92 33.62 22.28 15.72
N VAL A 93 32.80 23.27 15.37
CA VAL A 93 32.43 24.34 16.30
C VAL A 93 31.13 23.98 16.98
N THR A 94 31.14 24.18 18.29
CA THR A 94 30.17 23.76 19.30
C THR A 94 28.71 24.01 18.94
N SER A 95 27.90 22.96 18.93
CA SER A 95 26.61 22.93 19.64
C SER A 95 26.09 21.48 19.72
N SER A 96 25.30 21.23 20.75
CA SER A 96 25.05 19.94 21.39
C SER A 96 23.98 19.08 20.71
N ARG A 97 24.36 17.86 20.31
CA ARG A 97 23.54 16.64 20.39
C ARG A 97 24.40 15.44 20.82
N THR A 98 23.96 14.76 21.86
CA THR A 98 24.32 13.37 22.22
C THR A 98 23.48 12.41 21.35
N TYR A 99 23.96 11.31 20.79
CA TYR A 99 24.74 10.24 21.42
C TYR A 99 25.68 9.46 20.47
N ALA A 100 26.72 8.89 21.08
CA ALA A 100 27.55 7.72 20.72
C ALA A 100 28.03 7.60 19.26
N SER A 101 29.30 7.93 18.98
CA SER A 101 30.37 6.93 19.16
C SER A 101 31.66 7.46 19.80
N CYS A 102 32.02 6.86 20.93
CA CYS A 102 33.37 6.35 21.20
C CYS A 102 33.12 4.99 21.89
N ALA A 103 33.52 3.82 21.40
CA ALA A 103 34.26 3.44 20.22
C ALA A 103 33.90 1.97 19.88
N ALA A 104 33.46 1.74 18.63
CA ALA A 104 33.52 0.50 17.84
C ALA A 104 33.11 0.89 16.41
N ASP A 105 34.08 0.84 15.50
CA ASP A 105 34.24 1.76 14.37
C ASP A 105 33.62 1.30 13.05
N THR A 106 32.30 1.17 12.93
CA THR A 106 31.66 1.19 11.60
C THR A 106 30.16 1.41 11.67
N TYR A 107 29.68 2.31 10.81
CA TYR A 107 28.26 2.46 10.51
C TYR A 107 27.77 1.29 9.63
N SER A 108 26.51 0.90 9.76
CA SER A 108 25.87 -0.09 8.88
C SER A 108 24.61 0.49 8.22
N TRP A 109 24.38 0.10 6.96
CA TRP A 109 23.24 0.58 6.17
C TRP A 109 21.93 0.01 6.73
N ASN A 110 20.98 0.87 7.08
CA ASN A 110 19.64 0.47 7.48
C ASN A 110 18.67 0.64 6.30
N PRO A 111 18.20 -0.46 5.67
CA PRO A 111 17.30 -0.39 4.52
C PRO A 111 15.87 0.07 4.86
N ALA A 112 15.50 0.12 6.14
CA ALA A 112 14.19 0.64 6.56
C ALA A 112 14.17 2.19 6.65
N THR A 113 15.35 2.82 6.77
CA THR A 113 15.48 4.28 6.92
C THR A 113 16.38 4.91 5.86
N SER A 114 16.90 4.10 4.93
CA SER A 114 17.82 4.48 3.85
C SER A 114 19.00 5.35 4.31
N ARG A 115 19.54 5.05 5.50
CA ARG A 115 20.70 5.76 6.06
C ARG A 115 21.59 4.83 6.87
N TYR A 116 22.82 5.26 7.08
CA TYR A 116 23.80 4.58 7.93
C TYR A 116 23.54 4.90 9.41
N GLU A 117 23.28 3.90 10.24
CA GLU A 117 22.91 4.07 11.66
C GLU A 117 23.89 3.36 12.61
N ALA A 118 24.00 3.84 13.86
CA ALA A 118 24.83 3.29 14.93
C ALA A 118 23.98 2.80 16.12
N PRO A 119 24.32 1.68 16.78
CA PRO A 119 23.54 1.16 17.91
C PRO A 119 23.98 1.77 19.25
N SER A 120 23.07 2.32 20.09
CA SER A 120 23.45 2.71 21.46
C SER A 120 22.33 2.59 22.51
N ALA A 121 22.56 1.80 23.55
CA ALA A 121 21.80 1.81 24.79
C ALA A 121 22.77 1.69 25.99
N ASN A 122 22.53 2.44 27.08
CA ASN A 122 23.15 2.36 28.43
C ASN A 122 24.43 3.19 28.79
N ARG A 123 24.59 4.46 28.37
CA ARG A 123 25.71 5.35 28.84
C ARG A 123 25.31 6.84 29.04
N GLN A 124 26.08 7.60 29.85
CA GLN A 124 25.92 9.04 30.16
C GLN A 124 27.26 9.82 30.00
N ILE A 125 27.23 11.16 29.83
CA ILE A 125 28.45 12.01 29.76
C ILE A 125 28.57 12.86 31.03
N CYS A 126 29.72 12.81 31.70
CA CYS A 126 30.00 13.64 32.89
C CYS A 126 30.43 15.08 32.49
N SER A 127 30.35 16.03 33.42
CA SER A 127 30.71 17.45 33.24
C SER A 127 32.17 17.70 32.80
N ASN A 128 33.05 16.73 32.96
CA ASN A 128 34.42 16.75 32.46
C ASN A 128 34.58 16.18 31.03
N GLY A 129 33.48 15.96 30.31
CA GLY A 129 33.46 15.50 28.92
C GLY A 129 33.70 14.00 28.73
N LYS A 130 33.80 13.19 29.79
CA LYS A 130 34.04 11.74 29.68
C LYS A 130 32.72 10.94 29.65
N CYS A 131 32.62 9.99 28.73
CA CYS A 131 31.50 9.05 28.60
C CYS A 131 31.63 7.89 29.59
N GLN A 132 30.62 7.67 30.44
CA GLN A 132 30.58 6.66 31.50
C GLN A 132 29.32 5.80 31.41
N ARG A 133 29.30 4.65 32.09
CA ARG A 133 28.07 3.84 32.22
C ARG A 133 27.01 4.58 33.03
N LEU A 134 25.74 4.38 32.67
CA LEU A 134 24.60 4.93 33.40
C LEU A 134 24.71 4.53 34.90
N GLY A 135 24.71 5.50 35.81
CA GLY A 135 24.83 5.28 37.26
C GLY A 135 26.21 5.52 37.89
N TRP A 136 27.24 5.88 37.11
CA TRP A 136 28.55 6.26 37.67
C TRP A 136 28.52 7.69 38.24
N ASN A 137 29.01 7.89 39.47
CA ASN A 137 29.02 9.22 40.12
C ASN A 137 29.95 10.20 39.37
N CYS A 138 29.34 11.17 38.68
CA CYS A 138 30.02 12.16 37.84
C CYS A 138 30.52 13.41 38.59
N GLY A 139 30.63 13.39 39.92
CA GLY A 139 31.33 14.43 40.69
C GLY A 139 30.89 15.87 40.38
N GLY A 140 29.66 16.21 40.78
CA GLY A 140 29.10 17.56 40.65
C GLY A 140 27.61 17.47 40.35
N GLY A 141 26.77 17.91 41.30
CA GLY A 141 25.32 17.69 41.26
C GLY A 141 24.60 18.40 40.11
N HIS A 142 23.43 17.82 39.78
CA HIS A 142 22.31 18.28 38.94
C HIS A 142 22.20 17.76 37.49
N TYR A 143 21.05 17.13 37.25
CA TYR A 143 20.51 16.66 35.97
C TYR A 143 19.65 17.78 35.35
N GLY A 144 19.84 18.11 34.07
CA GLY A 144 18.98 19.05 33.32
C GLY A 144 19.16 18.92 31.81
N TYR A 145 18.06 18.93 31.05
CA TYR A 145 17.97 18.76 29.59
C TYR A 145 17.81 20.11 28.86
N THR A 146 18.41 20.26 27.66
CA THR A 146 18.12 21.36 26.71
C THR A 146 18.27 20.90 25.24
N THR A 147 17.42 21.43 24.33
CA THR A 147 17.24 21.04 22.90
C THR A 147 17.95 21.96 21.89
N THR A 148 18.41 21.45 20.72
CA THR A 148 18.87 22.27 19.56
C THR A 148 18.71 21.58 18.17
N THR A 149 18.49 22.37 17.11
CA THR A 149 18.31 22.10 15.66
C THR A 149 19.61 22.30 14.83
N CYS A 150 19.74 21.72 13.62
CA CYS A 150 20.94 21.78 12.76
C CYS A 150 20.70 22.52 11.42
N ALA A 151 21.76 23.14 10.86
CA ALA A 151 21.81 23.79 9.53
C ALA A 151 22.75 23.05 8.54
N GLU A 152 22.55 23.23 7.23
CA GLU A 152 23.23 22.55 6.11
C GLU A 152 24.72 22.91 5.91
N CYS A 153 25.51 21.95 5.39
CA CYS A 153 26.93 22.11 5.02
C CYS A 153 27.11 22.56 3.55
N PRO A 154 28.12 23.39 3.22
CA PRO A 154 28.40 23.79 1.84
C PRO A 154 29.15 22.70 1.04
N ALA A 155 28.88 22.65 -0.27
CA ALA A 155 29.45 21.69 -1.22
C ALA A 155 30.93 21.95 -1.56
N PRO A 156 31.72 20.90 -1.91
CA PRO A 156 33.15 21.03 -2.21
C PRO A 156 33.44 21.69 -3.57
N PRO A 157 34.61 22.34 -3.74
CA PRO A 157 35.03 22.93 -5.02
C PRO A 157 35.53 21.86 -6.01
N PRO A 158 35.48 22.13 -7.34
CA PRO A 158 35.90 21.19 -8.37
C PRO A 158 37.43 20.99 -8.43
N PRO A 159 37.91 19.83 -8.91
CA PRO A 159 39.33 19.49 -8.94
C PRO A 159 40.11 20.29 -10.02
N PRO A 160 41.42 20.53 -9.82
CA PRO A 160 42.26 21.20 -10.80
C PRO A 160 42.61 20.30 -12.00
N SER A 161 42.70 20.89 -13.19
CA SER A 161 43.04 20.20 -14.45
C SER A 161 44.47 19.63 -14.42
N PRO A 162 44.70 18.39 -14.91
CA PRO A 162 46.04 17.82 -14.97
C PRO A 162 46.86 18.39 -16.14
N SER A 163 48.09 18.80 -15.84
CA SER A 163 49.13 19.12 -16.83
C SER A 163 49.62 17.86 -17.55
N LEU A 164 49.74 17.94 -18.87
CA LEU A 164 50.17 16.88 -19.78
C LEU A 164 51.55 16.29 -19.44
N PRO A 165 51.72 14.95 -19.37
CA PRO A 165 53.02 14.29 -19.50
C PRO A 165 53.30 13.86 -20.96
N PRO A 166 54.57 13.67 -21.34
CA PRO A 166 54.95 13.41 -22.72
C PRO A 166 54.62 11.98 -23.15
N SER A 167 54.36 11.87 -24.46
CA SER A 167 53.98 10.69 -25.25
C SER A 167 54.72 9.40 -24.90
N SER A 168 53.95 8.34 -24.60
CA SER A 168 54.37 6.94 -24.52
C SER A 168 53.39 6.04 -25.31
N PRO A 169 53.82 4.84 -25.76
CA PRO A 169 53.29 4.15 -26.96
C PRO A 169 51.90 3.50 -26.77
N PRO A 170 51.23 3.06 -27.86
CA PRO A 170 49.84 2.63 -27.80
C PRO A 170 49.65 1.36 -26.96
N SER A 171 48.75 1.43 -25.98
CA SER A 171 48.28 0.30 -25.17
C SER A 171 47.14 -0.46 -25.85
N PRO A 172 46.92 -1.74 -25.50
CA PRO A 172 45.96 -2.63 -26.17
C PRO A 172 44.51 -2.22 -25.92
N LEU A 173 43.64 -2.57 -26.86
CA LEU A 173 42.19 -2.31 -26.86
C LEU A 173 41.54 -2.73 -25.53
N VAL A 174 40.99 -1.75 -24.82
CA VAL A 174 40.12 -1.94 -23.66
C VAL A 174 38.79 -2.56 -24.14
N PRO A 175 38.28 -3.64 -23.54
CA PRO A 175 36.96 -4.17 -23.89
C PRO A 175 35.88 -3.11 -23.61
N PRO A 176 34.84 -3.01 -24.45
CA PRO A 176 33.82 -1.98 -24.31
C PRO A 176 33.16 -2.06 -22.93
N LEU A 177 32.90 -0.90 -22.33
CA LEU A 177 32.07 -0.82 -21.13
C LEU A 177 30.72 -1.52 -21.39
N PRO A 178 30.14 -2.19 -20.37
CA PRO A 178 28.76 -2.64 -20.47
C PRO A 178 27.87 -1.42 -20.83
N PRO A 179 26.85 -1.63 -21.68
CA PRO A 179 25.94 -0.55 -22.06
C PRO A 179 25.36 0.10 -20.80
N ALA A 180 25.27 1.43 -20.80
CA ALA A 180 24.55 2.14 -19.76
C ALA A 180 23.13 1.55 -19.65
N PRO A 181 22.56 1.42 -18.44
CA PRO A 181 21.18 1.00 -18.31
C PRO A 181 20.30 1.94 -19.15
N PRO A 182 19.26 1.40 -19.82
CA PRO A 182 18.39 2.20 -20.68
C PRO A 182 17.83 3.38 -19.88
N SER A 183 17.89 4.59 -20.48
CA SER A 183 17.23 5.76 -19.90
C SER A 183 15.74 5.49 -19.86
N MET A 184 15.14 5.55 -18.67
CA MET A 184 13.71 5.33 -18.52
C MET A 184 12.89 6.31 -19.37
N PRO A 185 11.79 5.87 -19.99
CA PRO A 185 10.96 6.74 -20.80
C PRO A 185 10.23 7.76 -19.91
N GLU A 186 10.34 9.03 -20.30
CA GLU A 186 9.49 10.09 -19.77
C GLU A 186 8.10 9.99 -20.44
N LEU A 187 7.06 9.91 -19.62
CA LEU A 187 5.68 9.87 -20.09
C LEU A 187 5.23 11.30 -20.40
N ALA A 188 5.24 11.64 -21.67
CA ALA A 188 4.70 12.91 -22.15
C ALA A 188 3.18 12.97 -21.89
N LEU A 189 2.78 13.75 -20.89
CA LEU A 189 1.38 14.05 -20.67
C LEU A 189 0.85 14.95 -21.79
N PRO A 190 -0.43 14.80 -22.19
CA PRO A 190 -1.11 15.79 -23.02
C PRO A 190 -0.93 17.20 -22.44
N THR A 191 -0.73 18.20 -23.30
CA THR A 191 -0.54 19.60 -22.90
C THR A 191 -1.65 20.07 -21.94
N LEU A 192 -1.29 20.97 -21.01
CA LEU A 192 -2.15 21.40 -19.88
C LEU A 192 -3.58 21.83 -20.24
N ASP A 193 -3.86 22.19 -21.48
CA ASP A 193 -5.18 22.62 -21.95
C ASP A 193 -6.14 21.48 -22.33
N ASN A 194 -5.71 20.20 -22.25
CA ASN A 194 -6.46 19.08 -22.85
C ASN A 194 -6.72 17.87 -21.93
N TYR A 195 -6.71 18.06 -20.61
CA TYR A 195 -7.06 17.00 -19.65
C TYR A 195 -8.36 17.29 -18.90
N THR A 196 -9.04 16.22 -18.50
CA THR A 196 -10.25 16.33 -17.67
C THR A 196 -9.84 16.44 -16.21
N ARG A 197 -10.58 17.21 -15.42
CA ARG A 197 -10.40 17.26 -13.97
C ARG A 197 -11.63 16.66 -13.28
N ILE A 198 -11.41 15.93 -12.20
CA ILE A 198 -12.48 15.62 -11.25
C ILE A 198 -12.74 16.84 -10.37
N TYR A 199 -13.97 16.95 -9.85
CA TYR A 199 -14.37 18.02 -8.93
C TYR A 199 -14.19 19.41 -9.54
N ARG A 200 -14.58 19.61 -10.80
CA ARG A 200 -14.62 20.93 -11.44
C ARG A 200 -15.79 21.72 -10.91
N ASP A 201 -15.62 23.03 -10.78
CA ASP A 201 -16.74 23.89 -10.42
C ASP A 201 -17.84 23.77 -11.48
N GLY A 202 -19.08 23.50 -11.02
CA GLY A 202 -20.22 23.21 -11.88
C GLY A 202 -20.48 21.71 -12.15
N ASP A 203 -19.60 20.79 -11.74
CA ASP A 203 -19.92 19.36 -11.76
C ASP A 203 -21.16 19.08 -10.90
N SER A 204 -22.03 18.15 -11.34
CA SER A 204 -23.30 17.88 -10.66
C SER A 204 -23.10 17.07 -9.37
N VAL A 205 -24.06 17.13 -8.44
CA VAL A 205 -24.05 16.28 -7.23
C VAL A 205 -23.97 14.80 -7.59
N ALA A 206 -24.60 14.38 -8.69
CA ALA A 206 -24.52 13.00 -9.17
C ALA A 206 -23.07 12.63 -9.57
N ASP A 207 -22.38 13.51 -10.30
CA ASP A 207 -20.99 13.28 -10.70
C ASP A 207 -20.08 13.18 -9.47
N LEU A 208 -20.24 14.11 -8.52
CA LEU A 208 -19.46 14.14 -7.28
C LEU A 208 -19.66 12.89 -6.43
N THR A 209 -20.92 12.47 -6.24
CA THR A 209 -21.28 11.37 -5.34
C THR A 209 -21.09 9.98 -5.96
N SER A 210 -20.94 9.92 -7.29
CA SER A 210 -20.55 8.71 -8.02
C SER A 210 -19.08 8.34 -7.81
N LEU A 211 -18.23 9.32 -7.51
CA LEU A 211 -16.80 9.11 -7.39
C LEU A 211 -16.46 8.44 -6.06
N THR A 212 -15.66 7.38 -6.15
CA THR A 212 -15.04 6.70 -5.00
C THR A 212 -13.55 6.57 -5.27
N TYR A 213 -12.76 6.93 -4.26
CA TYR A 213 -11.30 6.82 -4.30
C TYR A 213 -10.79 6.09 -3.07
N ARG A 214 -9.53 5.68 -3.11
CA ARG A 214 -8.89 5.02 -1.97
C ARG A 214 -7.58 5.69 -1.60
N THR A 215 -7.28 5.72 -0.31
CA THR A 215 -6.01 6.30 0.19
C THR A 215 -4.81 5.43 -0.18
N ASP A 216 -4.98 4.11 -0.30
CA ASP A 216 -3.95 3.17 -0.75
C ASP A 216 -3.79 3.10 -2.28
N ALA A 217 -4.63 3.82 -3.02
CA ALA A 217 -4.59 3.92 -4.48
C ALA A 217 -4.99 5.33 -4.94
N ILE A 218 -4.36 6.33 -4.32
CA ILE A 218 -4.71 7.75 -4.50
C ILE A 218 -4.22 8.32 -5.83
N ILE A 219 -3.21 7.70 -6.43
CA ILE A 219 -2.95 7.76 -7.86
C ILE A 219 -3.50 6.46 -8.44
N ARG A 220 -4.63 6.55 -9.13
CA ARG A 220 -5.31 5.37 -9.66
C ARG A 220 -4.96 5.19 -11.12
N MET A 221 -4.53 4.00 -11.46
CA MET A 221 -4.36 3.56 -12.84
C MET A 221 -5.34 2.44 -13.13
N THR A 222 -6.00 2.49 -14.28
CA THR A 222 -6.97 1.47 -14.70
C THR A 222 -6.88 1.28 -16.19
N ALA A 223 -6.61 0.05 -16.64
CA ALA A 223 -6.54 -0.24 -18.06
C ALA A 223 -7.92 -0.02 -18.73
N LYS A 224 -7.95 0.68 -19.88
CA LYS A 224 -9.19 1.11 -20.57
C LYS A 224 -9.39 0.39 -21.89
N THR A 225 -8.31 0.22 -22.65
CA THR A 225 -8.26 -0.61 -23.85
C THR A 225 -7.08 -1.57 -23.74
N ASN A 226 -6.85 -2.39 -24.76
CA ASN A 226 -5.65 -3.23 -24.77
C ASN A 226 -4.37 -2.38 -24.77
N THR A 227 -4.41 -1.16 -25.30
CA THR A 227 -3.22 -0.31 -25.48
C THR A 227 -3.21 0.94 -24.59
N THR A 228 -4.30 1.25 -23.88
CA THR A 228 -4.44 2.46 -23.06
C THR A 228 -4.84 2.17 -21.62
N PHE A 229 -4.44 3.07 -20.72
CA PHE A 229 -4.88 3.12 -19.33
C PHE A 229 -5.30 4.54 -18.94
N GLU A 230 -6.27 4.62 -18.04
CA GLU A 230 -6.69 5.85 -17.37
C GLU A 230 -5.81 6.06 -16.15
N LEU A 231 -5.24 7.24 -16.01
CA LEU A 231 -4.49 7.70 -14.86
C LEU A 231 -5.26 8.84 -14.19
N ILE A 232 -5.53 8.71 -12.90
CA ILE A 232 -6.20 9.73 -12.10
C ILE A 232 -5.33 10.11 -10.91
N ASN A 233 -5.03 11.39 -10.77
CA ASN A 233 -4.54 11.97 -9.54
C ASN A 233 -5.73 12.38 -8.68
N PHE A 234 -6.00 11.70 -7.57
CA PHE A 234 -7.04 12.15 -6.64
C PHE A 234 -6.57 13.24 -5.69
N VAL A 235 -5.28 13.52 -5.60
CA VAL A 235 -4.71 14.49 -4.66
C VAL A 235 -5.04 15.92 -5.14
N PRO A 236 -5.41 16.84 -4.23
CA PRO A 236 -5.78 18.20 -4.59
C PRO A 236 -4.58 19.12 -4.88
N VAL A 237 -3.37 18.57 -5.05
CA VAL A 237 -2.15 19.30 -5.40
C VAL A 237 -1.44 18.62 -6.57
N ASP A 238 -0.61 19.40 -7.28
CA ASP A 238 0.25 18.86 -8.33
C ASP A 238 1.30 17.94 -7.70
N LEU A 239 1.56 16.81 -8.35
CA LEU A 239 2.54 15.82 -7.89
C LEU A 239 3.76 15.84 -8.80
N GLU A 240 4.93 15.82 -8.20
CA GLU A 240 6.22 15.83 -8.90
C GLU A 240 6.93 14.50 -8.76
N ASP A 241 7.65 14.09 -9.81
CA ASP A 241 8.44 12.84 -9.87
C ASP A 241 7.57 11.60 -9.57
N VAL A 242 6.53 11.41 -10.37
CA VAL A 242 5.65 10.24 -10.28
C VAL A 242 6.18 9.14 -11.20
N GLU A 243 6.79 8.12 -10.61
CA GLU A 243 7.18 6.90 -11.29
C GLU A 243 5.99 5.94 -11.37
N ILE A 244 5.72 5.42 -12.57
CA ILE A 244 4.67 4.44 -12.83
C ILE A 244 5.28 3.04 -12.79
N VAL A 245 4.75 2.21 -11.91
CA VAL A 245 5.22 0.84 -11.68
C VAL A 245 4.12 -0.14 -12.06
N MET A 246 4.50 -1.19 -12.77
CA MET A 246 3.58 -2.22 -13.24
C MET A 246 4.10 -3.61 -12.88
N SER A 247 3.19 -4.49 -12.47
CA SER A 247 3.50 -5.90 -12.27
C SER A 247 2.56 -6.77 -13.08
N PHE A 248 3.14 -7.70 -13.82
CA PHE A 248 2.49 -8.55 -14.80
C PHE A 248 2.35 -9.95 -14.20
N TYR A 249 1.12 -10.41 -13.96
CA TYR A 249 0.89 -11.70 -13.35
C TYR A 249 1.53 -12.83 -14.17
N GLY A 250 2.30 -13.71 -13.51
CA GLY A 250 3.03 -14.79 -14.18
C GLY A 250 4.22 -14.30 -15.01
N GLY A 251 4.55 -13.01 -14.94
CA GLY A 251 5.64 -12.36 -15.65
C GLY A 251 6.44 -11.42 -14.74
N PRO A 252 7.11 -10.41 -15.34
CA PRO A 252 7.91 -9.44 -14.58
C PRO A 252 7.10 -8.70 -13.51
N GLN A 253 7.72 -8.47 -12.36
CA GLN A 253 7.12 -7.77 -11.22
C GLN A 253 7.85 -6.45 -10.98
N ASN A 254 7.14 -5.45 -10.47
CA ASN A 254 7.69 -4.16 -10.06
C ASN A 254 8.54 -3.50 -11.15
N VAL A 255 8.06 -3.56 -12.39
CA VAL A 255 8.72 -2.95 -13.54
C VAL A 255 8.39 -1.47 -13.56
N SER A 256 9.41 -0.63 -13.56
CA SER A 256 9.26 0.78 -13.78
C SER A 256 9.08 1.05 -15.27
N VAL A 257 7.91 1.55 -15.63
CA VAL A 257 7.50 1.69 -17.04
C VAL A 257 7.48 3.13 -17.53
N GLY A 258 7.62 4.10 -16.64
CA GLY A 258 7.78 5.49 -17.04
C GLY A 258 7.72 6.46 -15.88
N ARG A 259 8.09 7.71 -16.13
CA ARG A 259 8.02 8.81 -15.17
C ARG A 259 7.19 9.97 -15.67
N ILE A 260 6.51 10.63 -14.76
CA ILE A 260 5.74 11.85 -15.00
C ILE A 260 6.33 12.93 -14.10
N ASP A 261 6.94 13.94 -14.71
CA ASP A 261 7.61 15.01 -13.99
C ASP A 261 6.63 15.88 -13.20
N SER A 262 5.45 16.15 -13.77
CA SER A 262 4.40 16.94 -13.14
C SER A 262 3.02 16.37 -13.49
N LEU A 263 2.33 15.82 -12.49
CA LEU A 263 0.99 15.28 -12.59
C LEU A 263 0.00 16.25 -11.91
N PRO A 264 -0.83 16.99 -12.67
CA PRO A 264 -1.66 18.04 -12.09
C PRO A 264 -2.71 17.54 -11.09
N ALA A 265 -3.10 18.41 -10.17
CA ALA A 265 -4.12 18.17 -9.16
C ALA A 265 -5.45 17.74 -9.79
N HIS A 266 -6.07 16.69 -9.24
CA HIS A 266 -7.37 16.18 -9.69
C HIS A 266 -7.46 15.83 -11.19
N ALA A 267 -6.31 15.64 -11.86
CA ALA A 267 -6.28 15.40 -13.29
C ALA A 267 -6.62 13.95 -13.64
N VAL A 268 -7.29 13.78 -14.78
CA VAL A 268 -7.63 12.52 -15.41
C VAL A 268 -7.03 12.51 -16.81
N PHE A 269 -6.21 11.51 -17.08
CA PHE A 269 -5.59 11.26 -18.38
C PHE A 269 -5.97 9.87 -18.87
N GLU A 270 -6.11 9.71 -20.19
CA GLU A 270 -5.99 8.41 -20.84
C GLU A 270 -4.67 8.40 -21.60
N LEU A 271 -3.79 7.48 -21.24
CA LEU A 271 -2.43 7.36 -21.77
C LEU A 271 -2.26 6.00 -22.44
N GLU A 272 -1.39 5.93 -23.46
CA GLU A 272 -0.97 4.66 -24.02
C GLU A 272 0.07 3.99 -23.11
N PHE A 273 0.07 2.65 -23.08
CA PHE A 273 1.06 1.90 -22.33
C PHE A 273 2.48 2.16 -22.87
N PRO A 274 3.47 2.42 -22.00
CA PRO A 274 4.85 2.68 -22.43
C PRO A 274 5.45 1.56 -23.28
N PHE A 275 5.17 0.29 -22.95
CA PHE A 275 5.67 -0.85 -23.72
C PHE A 275 4.98 -1.04 -25.09
N VAL A 276 3.90 -0.29 -25.37
CA VAL A 276 3.26 -0.22 -26.69
C VAL A 276 3.92 0.87 -27.54
N THR A 277 4.25 2.02 -26.94
CA THR A 277 4.75 3.20 -27.66
C THR A 277 6.27 3.29 -27.72
N PHE A 278 6.98 2.71 -26.75
CA PHE A 278 8.43 2.76 -26.65
C PHE A 278 9.06 1.68 -27.56
N PRO A 279 9.87 2.06 -28.58
CA PRO A 279 10.35 1.12 -29.60
C PRO A 279 11.26 0.01 -29.06
N ASP A 280 12.13 0.34 -28.10
CA ASP A 280 13.14 -0.59 -27.58
C ASP A 280 12.52 -1.62 -26.62
N ARG A 281 11.38 -1.27 -26.00
CA ARG A 281 10.61 -2.12 -25.06
C ARG A 281 11.41 -2.71 -23.90
N GLU A 282 12.60 -2.18 -23.65
CA GLU A 282 13.42 -2.48 -22.48
C GLU A 282 13.12 -1.48 -21.36
N PHE A 283 12.85 -2.03 -20.18
CA PHE A 283 12.53 -1.32 -18.96
C PHE A 283 13.42 -1.81 -17.82
N THR A 284 13.22 -1.32 -16.61
CA THR A 284 13.97 -1.78 -15.44
C THR A 284 13.02 -2.25 -14.35
N ASP A 285 13.36 -3.35 -13.68
CA ASP A 285 12.71 -3.71 -12.43
C ASP A 285 13.21 -2.84 -11.26
N GLN A 286 12.69 -3.13 -10.06
CA GLN A 286 13.06 -2.45 -8.82
C GLN A 286 14.55 -2.55 -8.45
N ASP A 287 15.27 -3.55 -8.97
CA ASP A 287 16.69 -3.78 -8.69
C ASP A 287 17.59 -3.15 -9.79
N GLY A 288 16.98 -2.45 -10.75
CA GLY A 288 17.65 -1.83 -11.88
C GLY A 288 18.06 -2.83 -12.96
N VAL A 289 17.51 -4.05 -12.93
CA VAL A 289 17.78 -5.08 -13.93
C VAL A 289 16.91 -4.82 -15.15
N ALA A 290 17.50 -4.94 -16.33
CA ALA A 290 16.78 -4.77 -17.59
C ALA A 290 15.68 -5.85 -17.75
N VAL A 291 14.48 -5.40 -18.13
CA VAL A 291 13.29 -6.23 -18.37
C VAL A 291 12.79 -5.94 -19.77
N ASP A 292 12.77 -6.96 -20.62
CA ASP A 292 12.17 -6.89 -21.96
C ASP A 292 10.65 -7.13 -21.87
N LEU A 293 9.87 -6.12 -22.26
CA LEU A 293 8.41 -6.18 -22.34
C LEU A 293 7.90 -6.35 -23.78
N ALA A 294 8.73 -6.81 -24.72
CA ALA A 294 8.36 -6.97 -26.14
C ALA A 294 7.11 -7.81 -26.38
N ASN A 295 6.89 -8.84 -25.55
CA ASN A 295 5.70 -9.69 -25.59
C ASN A 295 4.39 -8.95 -25.30
N TYR A 296 4.47 -7.76 -24.70
CA TYR A 296 3.31 -6.91 -24.38
C TYR A 296 3.13 -5.76 -25.37
N GLY A 297 3.96 -5.66 -26.42
CA GLY A 297 3.97 -4.51 -27.32
C GLY A 297 2.75 -4.38 -28.25
N SER A 298 1.87 -5.38 -28.29
CA SER A 298 0.52 -5.27 -28.89
C SER A 298 -0.55 -4.83 -27.89
N GLY A 299 -0.16 -4.54 -26.65
CA GLY A 299 -1.04 -4.25 -25.53
C GLY A 299 -1.25 -5.45 -24.60
N ILE A 300 -2.03 -5.23 -23.55
CA ILE A 300 -2.46 -6.26 -22.60
C ILE A 300 -3.92 -6.60 -22.88
N PRO A 301 -4.30 -7.87 -23.05
CA PRO A 301 -5.70 -8.25 -23.20
C PRO A 301 -6.48 -7.89 -21.94
N ILE A 302 -7.22 -6.78 -21.97
CA ILE A 302 -8.05 -6.40 -20.82
C ILE A 302 -9.43 -7.05 -20.90
N ALA A 303 -9.99 -7.33 -19.74
CA ALA A 303 -11.16 -8.16 -19.59
C ALA A 303 -12.51 -7.42 -19.73
N HIS A 304 -12.47 -6.10 -19.90
CA HIS A 304 -13.67 -5.29 -19.96
C HIS A 304 -14.27 -5.33 -21.38
N GLY A 305 -15.25 -6.22 -21.59
CA GLY A 305 -16.16 -6.09 -22.73
C GLY A 305 -16.24 -7.24 -23.73
N GLY A 306 -15.87 -8.48 -23.37
CA GLY A 306 -16.30 -9.63 -24.18
C GLY A 306 -17.82 -9.71 -24.25
N VAL A 307 -18.34 -10.18 -25.40
CA VAL A 307 -19.78 -10.24 -25.74
C VAL A 307 -20.62 -10.94 -24.65
N ARG A 308 -20.00 -11.78 -23.79
CA ARG A 308 -20.68 -12.53 -22.73
C ARG A 308 -19.87 -12.68 -21.43
N ALA A 309 -19.01 -11.71 -21.10
CA ALA A 309 -18.21 -11.75 -19.87
C ALA A 309 -19.08 -12.06 -18.63
N GLY A 310 -18.72 -13.09 -17.88
CA GLY A 310 -19.40 -13.46 -16.63
C GLY A 310 -20.75 -14.16 -16.79
N GLN A 311 -21.22 -14.40 -18.03
CA GLN A 311 -22.44 -15.16 -18.27
C GLN A 311 -22.26 -16.65 -17.98
N GLU A 312 -23.36 -17.31 -17.60
CA GLU A 312 -23.39 -18.77 -17.39
C GLU A 312 -23.15 -19.49 -18.72
N CYS A 313 -22.08 -20.29 -18.76
CA CYS A 313 -21.63 -21.00 -19.96
C CYS A 313 -21.76 -22.52 -19.84
N TRP A 314 -21.98 -23.05 -18.64
CA TRP A 314 -21.95 -24.49 -18.39
C TRP A 314 -23.29 -25.15 -18.64
N SER A 315 -24.33 -24.65 -17.98
CA SER A 315 -25.70 -25.13 -18.11
C SER A 315 -26.38 -24.59 -19.35
N ASN A 316 -25.87 -23.49 -19.92
CA ASN A 316 -26.38 -22.88 -21.13
C ASN A 316 -26.15 -23.77 -22.37
N SER A 317 -27.25 -24.28 -22.95
CA SER A 317 -27.21 -25.15 -24.13
C SER A 317 -26.67 -24.49 -25.40
N ALA A 318 -26.65 -23.16 -25.46
CA ALA A 318 -26.07 -22.41 -26.57
C ALA A 318 -24.54 -22.28 -26.44
N ALA A 319 -23.99 -22.36 -25.22
CA ALA A 319 -22.58 -22.17 -24.97
C ALA A 319 -21.74 -23.40 -25.32
N ARG A 320 -22.19 -24.59 -24.91
CA ARG A 320 -21.54 -25.89 -25.19
C ARG A 320 -20.08 -26.04 -24.70
N CYS A 321 -19.59 -25.14 -23.87
CA CYS A 321 -18.23 -25.16 -23.32
C CYS A 321 -18.28 -25.79 -21.92
N ARG A 322 -18.11 -27.12 -21.83
CA ARG A 322 -18.28 -27.91 -20.59
C ARG A 322 -17.04 -28.73 -20.26
N ASP A 323 -15.90 -28.04 -20.29
CA ASP A 323 -14.59 -28.65 -20.30
C ASP A 323 -13.62 -27.96 -19.34
N ASP A 324 -14.13 -27.17 -18.38
CA ASP A 324 -13.32 -26.51 -17.37
C ASP A 324 -12.20 -25.63 -17.94
N GLY A 325 -12.47 -25.04 -19.11
CA GLY A 325 -11.52 -24.21 -19.83
C GLY A 325 -10.36 -24.97 -20.46
N ASP A 326 -10.50 -26.28 -20.69
CA ASP A 326 -9.53 -27.05 -21.50
C ASP A 326 -9.43 -26.48 -22.93
N THR A 327 -10.57 -26.10 -23.53
CA THR A 327 -10.64 -25.48 -24.86
C THR A 327 -11.25 -24.08 -24.86
N PRO A 328 -10.85 -23.22 -25.81
CA PRO A 328 -11.49 -21.93 -25.99
C PRO A 328 -12.99 -22.04 -26.30
N CYS A 329 -13.76 -21.10 -25.78
CA CYS A 329 -15.20 -21.04 -25.84
C CYS A 329 -15.66 -19.94 -26.78
N ASP A 330 -15.98 -20.32 -28.02
CA ASP A 330 -16.49 -19.41 -29.07
C ASP A 330 -17.72 -18.62 -28.62
N TRP A 331 -18.60 -19.25 -27.84
CA TRP A 331 -19.80 -18.59 -27.34
C TRP A 331 -19.47 -17.47 -26.34
N CYS A 332 -18.50 -17.68 -25.46
CA CYS A 332 -18.08 -16.69 -24.47
C CYS A 332 -17.37 -15.50 -25.13
N GLY A 333 -16.60 -15.76 -26.19
CA GLY A 333 -15.92 -14.71 -26.95
C GLY A 333 -14.74 -15.16 -27.81
N GLY A 334 -14.49 -16.47 -27.97
CA GLY A 334 -13.47 -16.99 -28.89
C GLY A 334 -12.19 -17.49 -28.20
N SER A 335 -11.05 -17.28 -28.86
CA SER A 335 -9.77 -17.95 -28.59
C SER A 335 -9.21 -17.80 -27.17
N ASP A 336 -9.51 -16.69 -26.50
CA ASP A 336 -9.03 -16.41 -25.14
C ASP A 336 -10.15 -16.48 -24.09
N TRP A 337 -11.30 -17.02 -24.45
CA TRP A 337 -12.44 -17.16 -23.54
C TRP A 337 -12.63 -18.61 -23.15
N PHE A 338 -12.91 -18.85 -21.88
CA PHE A 338 -13.02 -20.19 -21.31
C PHE A 338 -14.22 -20.25 -20.38
N CYS A 339 -14.79 -21.44 -20.20
CA CYS A 339 -15.85 -21.64 -19.23
C CYS A 339 -15.23 -22.11 -17.91
N CYS A 340 -15.02 -21.18 -16.98
CA CYS A 340 -14.26 -21.43 -15.75
C CYS A 340 -15.10 -21.17 -14.51
N SER A 341 -14.83 -21.90 -13.42
CA SER A 341 -15.49 -21.71 -12.13
C SER A 341 -14.55 -21.04 -11.14
N ALA A 342 -14.91 -19.86 -10.64
CA ALA A 342 -14.11 -19.15 -9.62
C ALA A 342 -14.04 -19.89 -8.27
N THR A 343 -14.88 -20.91 -8.04
CA THR A 343 -14.88 -21.71 -6.81
C THR A 343 -13.99 -22.94 -6.87
N TRP A 344 -13.44 -23.24 -8.04
CA TRP A 344 -12.60 -24.42 -8.24
C TRP A 344 -11.11 -24.07 -8.09
N SER A 345 -10.32 -25.04 -7.63
CA SER A 345 -8.87 -24.93 -7.56
C SER A 345 -8.26 -25.57 -8.80
N TYR A 346 -7.61 -24.76 -9.62
CA TYR A 346 -6.92 -25.19 -10.82
C TYR A 346 -5.41 -25.28 -10.56
N THR A 347 -4.70 -26.00 -11.42
CA THR A 347 -3.24 -25.99 -11.46
C THR A 347 -2.72 -24.81 -12.27
N SER A 348 -1.45 -24.42 -12.09
CA SER A 348 -0.87 -23.27 -12.80
C SER A 348 -0.83 -23.41 -14.33
N SER A 349 -0.96 -24.63 -14.86
CA SER A 349 -1.04 -24.88 -16.31
C SER A 349 -2.44 -24.69 -16.91
N ASP A 350 -3.50 -24.67 -16.09
CA ASP A 350 -4.88 -24.62 -16.58
C ASP A 350 -5.25 -23.20 -17.04
N ASN A 351 -6.04 -23.08 -18.11
CA ASN A 351 -6.51 -21.77 -18.58
C ASN A 351 -7.40 -21.05 -17.56
N CYS A 352 -8.04 -21.81 -16.66
CA CYS A 352 -8.82 -21.33 -15.53
C CYS A 352 -8.00 -21.12 -14.26
N HIS A 353 -6.67 -21.24 -14.26
CA HIS A 353 -5.92 -20.79 -13.10
C HIS A 353 -6.19 -19.30 -12.86
N ARG A 354 -6.43 -18.89 -11.61
CA ARG A 354 -6.72 -17.48 -11.25
C ARG A 354 -5.63 -16.49 -11.71
N ASP A 355 -4.47 -17.04 -11.98
CA ASP A 355 -3.26 -16.39 -12.44
C ASP A 355 -3.21 -16.22 -13.97
N ASN A 356 -3.93 -17.08 -14.68
CA ASN A 356 -3.93 -17.16 -16.15
C ASN A 356 -5.12 -16.44 -16.75
N VAL A 357 -6.13 -16.10 -15.95
CA VAL A 357 -7.29 -15.31 -16.38
C VAL A 357 -7.09 -13.84 -16.06
N VAL A 358 -7.78 -12.95 -16.76
CA VAL A 358 -7.91 -11.53 -16.44
C VAL A 358 -9.30 -11.18 -15.92
N PHE A 359 -10.24 -12.13 -15.99
CA PHE A 359 -11.58 -11.95 -15.48
C PHE A 359 -12.19 -13.26 -14.98
N TYR A 360 -12.72 -13.17 -13.76
CA TYR A 360 -13.67 -14.09 -13.18
C TYR A 360 -14.98 -13.37 -12.89
N SER A 361 -16.09 -14.10 -13.04
CA SER A 361 -17.35 -13.64 -12.46
C SER A 361 -17.29 -13.71 -10.94
N ALA A 362 -17.92 -12.75 -10.27
CA ALA A 362 -18.14 -12.81 -8.82
C ALA A 362 -19.11 -13.93 -8.42
N GLU A 363 -19.85 -14.49 -9.39
CA GLU A 363 -20.73 -15.64 -9.18
C GLU A 363 -19.93 -16.95 -9.24
N GLY A 364 -20.06 -17.79 -8.21
CA GLY A 364 -19.18 -18.96 -8.00
C GLY A 364 -19.36 -20.18 -8.92
N ASN A 365 -20.29 -20.13 -9.87
CA ASN A 365 -20.49 -21.21 -10.85
C ASN A 365 -19.60 -20.99 -12.09
N HIS A 366 -19.59 -21.94 -13.02
CA HIS A 366 -18.90 -21.80 -14.31
C HIS A 366 -19.43 -20.63 -15.13
N ARG A 367 -18.59 -19.63 -15.31
CA ARG A 367 -18.89 -18.41 -16.07
C ARG A 367 -17.83 -18.18 -17.14
N CYS A 368 -18.21 -17.44 -18.17
CA CYS A 368 -17.28 -16.98 -19.19
C CYS A 368 -16.16 -16.17 -18.54
N ALA A 369 -14.96 -16.75 -18.50
CA ALA A 369 -13.73 -16.16 -18.03
C ALA A 369 -12.83 -15.87 -19.22
N LYS A 370 -12.00 -14.83 -19.12
CA LYS A 370 -11.06 -14.46 -20.18
C LYS A 370 -9.65 -14.77 -19.72
N LYS A 371 -8.90 -15.58 -20.47
CA LYS A 371 -7.47 -15.79 -20.29
C LYS A 371 -6.70 -14.51 -20.65
N GLY A 372 -5.69 -14.16 -19.88
CA GLY A 372 -4.86 -12.99 -20.12
C GLY A 372 -3.91 -12.73 -18.97
N VAL A 373 -3.12 -11.67 -19.09
CA VAL A 373 -2.19 -11.25 -18.03
C VAL A 373 -2.87 -10.27 -17.10
N HIS A 374 -3.04 -10.65 -15.84
CA HIS A 374 -3.47 -9.72 -14.79
C HIS A 374 -2.39 -8.66 -14.60
N LEU A 375 -2.73 -7.40 -14.88
CA LEU A 375 -1.86 -6.26 -14.62
C LEU A 375 -2.22 -5.63 -13.28
N SER A 376 -1.23 -5.40 -12.44
CA SER A 376 -1.36 -4.52 -11.28
C SER A 376 -0.52 -3.27 -11.48
N PHE A 377 -1.03 -2.17 -10.92
CA PHE A 377 -0.40 -0.87 -11.02
C PHE A 377 0.01 -0.39 -9.63
N ASP A 378 1.15 0.28 -9.58
CA ASP A 378 1.65 0.99 -8.41
C ASP A 378 2.34 2.29 -8.85
N TYR A 379 2.60 3.18 -7.91
CA TYR A 379 3.32 4.43 -8.15
C TYR A 379 4.48 4.56 -7.18
N ARG A 380 5.53 5.31 -7.55
CA ARG A 380 6.63 5.70 -6.66
C ARG A 380 7.03 7.14 -6.90
N GLY A 381 7.84 7.71 -6.02
CA GLY A 381 8.39 9.04 -6.24
C GLY A 381 9.32 9.48 -5.12
N THR A 382 10.22 10.41 -5.43
CA THR A 382 11.22 10.89 -4.47
C THR A 382 10.89 12.25 -3.88
N SER A 383 9.94 12.99 -4.46
CA SER A 383 9.46 14.25 -3.90
C SER A 383 8.84 14.06 -2.51
N THR A 384 8.89 15.09 -1.67
CA THR A 384 8.39 15.03 -0.29
C THR A 384 6.93 14.59 -0.23
N THR A 385 6.07 15.13 -1.12
CA THR A 385 4.66 14.73 -1.20
C THR A 385 4.53 13.26 -1.58
N MET A 386 5.29 12.78 -2.57
CA MET A 386 5.23 11.38 -2.99
C MET A 386 5.67 10.41 -1.88
N GLN A 387 6.76 10.71 -1.17
CA GLN A 387 7.19 9.91 -0.02
C GLN A 387 6.15 9.85 1.10
N ARG A 388 5.36 10.92 1.28
CA ARG A 388 4.24 10.93 2.23
C ARG A 388 3.04 10.10 1.72
N LEU A 389 2.73 10.16 0.42
CA LEU A 389 1.68 9.34 -0.20
C LEU A 389 2.01 7.84 -0.19
N GLU A 390 3.29 7.47 -0.28
CA GLU A 390 3.76 6.08 -0.11
C GLU A 390 3.32 5.49 1.24
N ARG A 391 3.34 6.28 2.32
CA ARG A 391 2.87 5.81 3.64
C ARG A 391 1.39 5.46 3.64
N LEU A 392 0.58 6.18 2.84
CA LEU A 392 -0.86 5.94 2.76
C LEU A 392 -1.22 4.61 2.10
N LYS A 393 -0.29 3.94 1.39
CA LYS A 393 -0.49 2.58 0.87
C LYS A 393 -0.80 1.55 1.96
N SER A 394 -0.42 1.85 3.22
CA SER A 394 -0.75 1.01 4.38
C SER A 394 -2.14 1.28 4.98
N VAL A 395 -2.87 2.26 4.47
CA VAL A 395 -4.17 2.70 4.96
C VAL A 395 -5.21 2.51 3.85
N PRO A 396 -5.94 1.38 3.80
CA PRO A 396 -6.87 1.08 2.71
C PRO A 396 -8.28 1.64 2.98
N TRP A 397 -8.40 2.97 3.11
CA TRP A 397 -9.69 3.63 3.25
C TRP A 397 -10.35 3.86 1.88
N SER A 398 -11.63 3.51 1.77
CA SER A 398 -12.48 3.83 0.63
C SER A 398 -13.32 5.06 0.96
N LEU A 399 -13.17 6.10 0.15
CA LEU A 399 -13.71 7.43 0.40
C LEU A 399 -14.67 7.82 -0.72
N SER A 400 -15.85 8.33 -0.35
CA SER A 400 -16.80 8.85 -1.32
C SER A 400 -17.63 9.96 -0.67
N LEU A 401 -17.70 11.11 -1.33
CA LEU A 401 -18.59 12.19 -0.94
C LEU A 401 -20.03 11.74 -1.19
N LYS A 402 -20.93 12.02 -0.26
CA LYS A 402 -22.35 11.70 -0.34
C LYS A 402 -23.19 12.95 -0.13
N ASP A 403 -24.29 12.97 -0.85
CA ASP A 403 -25.44 13.78 -0.52
C ASP A 403 -26.32 12.98 0.45
N PHE A 404 -26.37 13.42 1.70
CA PHE A 404 -27.18 12.82 2.75
C PHE A 404 -28.54 13.51 2.91
N ASP A 405 -28.80 14.57 2.12
CA ASP A 405 -30.07 15.31 2.12
C ASP A 405 -30.74 15.28 0.74
N TRP A 406 -30.90 14.07 0.18
CA TRP A 406 -31.47 13.85 -1.16
C TRP A 406 -32.89 14.42 -1.36
N SER A 407 -33.61 14.77 -0.29
CA SER A 407 -34.93 15.40 -0.33
C SER A 407 -34.90 16.93 -0.18
N ASN A 408 -33.72 17.53 0.03
CA ASN A 408 -33.53 18.93 0.38
C ASN A 408 -34.48 19.37 1.51
N ASP A 409 -34.46 18.60 2.61
CA ASP A 409 -35.28 18.92 3.79
C ASP A 409 -34.58 20.03 4.58
N PRO A 410 -35.15 21.25 4.63
CA PRO A 410 -34.52 22.38 5.31
C PRO A 410 -34.42 22.19 6.82
N SER A 411 -35.00 21.13 7.40
CA SER A 411 -34.86 20.74 8.80
C SER A 411 -33.64 19.85 9.06
N ASN A 412 -33.06 19.24 8.02
CA ASN A 412 -31.92 18.34 8.10
C ASN A 412 -30.64 19.05 8.57
N ASN A 413 -29.72 18.29 9.17
CA ASN A 413 -28.41 18.77 9.61
C ASN A 413 -27.37 18.73 8.48
N TRP A 414 -27.61 17.92 7.45
CA TRP A 414 -26.79 17.83 6.26
C TRP A 414 -26.97 19.06 5.37
N ARG A 415 -25.94 19.39 4.61
CA ARG A 415 -25.99 20.47 3.63
C ARG A 415 -26.80 20.00 2.42
N GLU A 416 -27.70 20.86 1.97
CA GLU A 416 -28.32 20.78 0.65
C GLU A 416 -27.21 20.84 -0.42
N ASP A 417 -27.23 19.90 -1.37
CA ASP A 417 -26.38 19.85 -2.56
C ASP A 417 -24.87 20.14 -2.31
N PRO A 418 -24.06 19.11 -1.99
CA PRO A 418 -22.63 19.30 -1.82
C PRO A 418 -21.96 19.74 -3.14
N GLU A 419 -21.29 20.88 -3.08
CA GLU A 419 -20.52 21.45 -4.21
C GLU A 419 -19.14 20.80 -4.44
N PRO A 420 -18.55 20.92 -5.65
CA PRO A 420 -17.23 20.38 -5.99
C PRO A 420 -16.10 20.83 -5.05
N ARG A 421 -16.15 22.07 -4.54
CA ARG A 421 -15.17 22.57 -3.56
C ARG A 421 -15.12 21.74 -2.28
N HIS A 422 -16.26 21.16 -1.86
CA HIS A 422 -16.29 20.32 -0.67
C HIS A 422 -15.56 19.01 -0.91
N ALA A 423 -15.63 18.43 -2.12
CA ALA A 423 -14.89 17.23 -2.46
C ALA A 423 -13.37 17.50 -2.40
N ARG A 424 -12.91 18.62 -2.97
CA ARG A 424 -11.49 19.01 -2.92
C ARG A 424 -10.98 19.20 -1.49
N LEU A 425 -11.78 19.90 -0.68
CA LEU A 425 -11.49 20.13 0.74
C LEU A 425 -11.48 18.83 1.56
N TRP A 426 -12.46 17.95 1.33
CA TRP A 426 -12.52 16.65 1.98
C TRP A 426 -11.30 15.81 1.67
N THR A 427 -10.89 15.75 0.39
CA THR A 427 -9.68 15.04 -0.01
C THR A 427 -8.45 15.60 0.72
N ALA A 428 -8.30 16.92 0.80
CA ALA A 428 -7.19 17.52 1.52
C ALA A 428 -7.15 17.14 3.01
N LEU A 429 -8.29 17.31 3.69
CA LEU A 429 -8.43 17.01 5.11
C LEU A 429 -8.17 15.52 5.38
N ILE A 430 -8.90 14.64 4.70
CA ILE A 430 -8.90 13.20 5.03
C ILE A 430 -7.55 12.54 4.73
N LEU A 431 -6.81 13.02 3.73
CA LEU A 431 -5.46 12.53 3.45
C LEU A 431 -4.47 12.95 4.56
N ASN A 432 -4.52 14.19 5.03
CA ASN A 432 -3.75 14.62 6.20
C ASN A 432 -4.10 13.81 7.45
N VAL A 433 -5.38 13.53 7.67
CA VAL A 433 -5.87 12.71 8.78
C VAL A 433 -5.34 11.28 8.69
N ALA A 434 -5.44 10.64 7.52
CA ALA A 434 -4.91 9.29 7.30
C ALA A 434 -3.39 9.25 7.52
N PHE A 435 -2.67 10.26 7.01
CA PHE A 435 -1.23 10.40 7.18
C PHE A 435 -0.84 10.53 8.66
N MET A 436 -1.55 11.39 9.39
CA MET A 436 -1.38 11.60 10.83
C MET A 436 -1.53 10.29 11.62
N TYR A 437 -2.61 9.52 11.38
CA TYR A 437 -2.84 8.27 12.10
C TYR A 437 -1.86 7.16 11.70
N SER A 438 -1.31 7.20 10.49
CA SER A 438 -0.24 6.28 10.05
C SER A 438 1.13 6.61 10.63
N HIS A 439 1.28 7.79 11.27
CA HIS A 439 2.55 8.21 11.84
C HIS A 439 2.92 7.36 13.07
N PRO A 440 4.16 6.81 13.16
CA PRO A 440 4.54 5.94 14.26
C PRO A 440 4.40 6.61 15.64
N ASP A 441 4.79 7.88 15.76
CA ASP A 441 4.67 8.63 17.01
C ASP A 441 3.21 8.79 17.48
N PHE A 442 2.23 8.77 16.56
CA PHE A 442 0.82 8.85 16.95
C PHE A 442 0.40 7.63 17.76
N ALA A 443 0.83 6.43 17.34
CA ALA A 443 0.49 5.19 18.02
C ALA A 443 0.99 5.17 19.47
N ASP A 444 2.23 5.63 19.70
CA ASP A 444 2.81 5.67 21.04
C ASP A 444 2.18 6.76 21.91
N ARG A 445 1.87 7.93 21.34
CA ARG A 445 1.13 8.98 22.07
C ARG A 445 -0.27 8.54 22.42
N MET A 446 -1.00 7.90 21.51
CA MET A 446 -2.32 7.34 21.80
C MET A 446 -2.24 6.26 22.89
N ALA A 447 -1.21 5.42 22.87
CA ALA A 447 -0.97 4.42 23.91
C ALA A 447 -0.65 5.05 25.29
N ALA A 448 -0.14 6.29 25.34
CA ALA A 448 0.11 7.03 26.58
C ALA A 448 -1.08 7.91 27.04
N GLU A 449 -1.94 8.34 26.11
CA GLU A 449 -3.06 9.26 26.37
C GLU A 449 -4.11 8.68 27.33
N GLU A 450 -4.67 9.47 28.25
CA GLU A 450 -5.75 9.03 29.13
C GLU A 450 -7.09 8.99 28.37
N ILE A 451 -7.41 7.83 27.78
CA ILE A 451 -8.64 7.63 27.00
C ILE A 451 -9.58 6.65 27.72
N THR A 452 -10.85 7.02 27.90
CA THR A 452 -11.90 6.19 28.49
C THR A 452 -12.79 5.54 27.45
N ASP A 453 -13.41 4.40 27.77
CA ASP A 453 -14.44 3.75 26.97
C ASP A 453 -15.84 4.34 27.19
N ASN A 454 -16.87 3.75 26.59
CA ASN A 454 -18.27 4.19 26.69
C ASN A 454 -18.89 4.01 28.08
N GLN A 455 -18.19 3.35 29.01
CA GLN A 455 -18.58 3.20 30.40
C GLN A 455 -17.80 4.16 31.31
N GLY A 456 -16.94 5.02 30.73
CA GLY A 456 -16.07 5.94 31.44
C GLY A 456 -14.85 5.26 32.07
N ALA A 457 -14.57 3.99 31.77
CA ALA A 457 -13.41 3.28 32.29
C ALA A 457 -12.17 3.56 31.43
N LEU A 458 -11.01 3.77 32.06
CA LEU A 458 -9.74 3.98 31.34
C LEU A 458 -9.37 2.75 30.49
N MET A 459 -9.08 2.97 29.22
CA MET A 459 -8.62 1.94 28.30
C MET A 459 -7.14 1.63 28.50
N THR A 460 -6.77 0.35 28.40
CA THR A 460 -5.36 -0.06 28.42
C THR A 460 -4.62 0.40 27.17
N ALA A 461 -3.28 0.44 27.23
CA ALA A 461 -2.45 0.75 26.07
C ALA A 461 -2.69 -0.21 24.90
N GLU A 462 -2.89 -1.50 25.18
CA GLU A 462 -3.17 -2.54 24.18
C GLU A 462 -4.52 -2.29 23.51
N LYS A 463 -5.56 -1.93 24.28
CA LYS A 463 -6.87 -1.60 23.71
C LYS A 463 -6.78 -0.38 22.79
N LYS A 464 -6.06 0.67 23.19
CA LYS A 464 -5.87 1.88 22.37
C LYS A 464 -5.12 1.59 21.07
N ARG A 465 -4.07 0.75 21.12
CA ARG A 465 -3.36 0.27 19.91
C ARG A 465 -4.28 -0.56 19.01
N SER A 466 -5.12 -1.42 19.58
CA SER A 466 -6.11 -2.18 18.82
C SER A 466 -7.13 -1.28 18.13
N VAL A 467 -7.58 -0.19 18.79
CA VAL A 467 -8.50 0.78 18.20
C VAL A 467 -7.83 1.53 17.04
N LEU A 468 -6.58 1.96 17.19
CA LEU A 468 -5.82 2.57 16.08
C LEU A 468 -5.64 1.59 14.92
N SER A 469 -5.31 0.33 15.21
CA SER A 469 -5.22 -0.71 14.18
C SER A 469 -6.55 -0.94 13.47
N GLU A 470 -7.68 -0.84 14.17
CA GLU A 470 -9.01 -0.94 13.57
C GLU A 470 -9.34 0.28 12.68
N LEU A 471 -8.89 1.46 13.09
CA LEU A 471 -9.01 2.69 12.30
C LEU A 471 -8.21 2.59 11.00
N LEU A 472 -6.97 2.08 11.05
CA LEU A 472 -6.08 1.93 9.89
C LEU A 472 -6.39 0.71 9.02
N SER A 473 -7.32 -0.16 9.42
CA SER A 473 -7.75 -1.33 8.64
C SER A 473 -8.67 -0.94 7.46
N PRO A 474 -8.96 -1.85 6.49
CA PRO A 474 -9.88 -1.58 5.40
C PRO A 474 -11.22 -1.04 5.89
N ARG A 475 -11.52 0.21 5.52
CA ARG A 475 -12.69 0.95 6.03
C ARG A 475 -13.30 1.81 4.96
N ARG A 476 -14.62 1.94 4.97
CA ARG A 476 -15.34 2.89 4.11
C ARG A 476 -15.75 4.12 4.90
N PHE A 477 -15.47 5.30 4.35
CA PHE A 477 -16.05 6.56 4.80
C PHE A 477 -16.92 7.17 3.69
N ASN A 478 -18.20 7.30 4.01
CA ASN A 478 -19.16 8.12 3.30
C ASN A 478 -19.05 9.54 3.87
N LEU A 479 -18.31 10.38 3.15
CA LEU A 479 -18.02 11.74 3.54
C LEU A 479 -19.24 12.62 3.28
N GLY A 480 -19.54 13.55 4.18
CA GLY A 480 -20.65 14.48 3.99
C GLY A 480 -20.33 15.87 4.49
N VAL A 481 -21.15 16.85 4.12
CA VAL A 481 -21.04 18.22 4.62
C VAL A 481 -22.26 18.52 5.46
N VAL A 482 -22.06 19.01 6.67
CA VAL A 482 -23.17 19.43 7.54
C VAL A 482 -23.36 20.95 7.49
N ALA A 483 -24.61 21.39 7.68
CA ALA A 483 -25.02 22.79 7.60
C ALA A 483 -25.39 23.41 8.96
N LYS A 484 -25.85 22.60 9.92
CA LYS A 484 -26.42 23.12 11.20
C LYS A 484 -25.66 22.72 12.45
N VAL A 485 -24.77 21.74 12.32
CA VAL A 485 -23.92 21.22 13.40
C VAL A 485 -22.48 21.24 12.94
N SER A 486 -21.53 21.04 13.86
CA SER A 486 -20.10 21.00 13.51
C SER A 486 -19.71 19.71 12.79
N GLY A 487 -20.32 18.58 13.16
CA GLY A 487 -20.03 17.28 12.61
C GLY A 487 -21.11 16.24 12.92
N LEU A 488 -21.09 15.15 12.16
CA LEU A 488 -21.93 13.97 12.31
C LEU A 488 -21.14 12.72 11.89
N GLY A 489 -20.72 11.93 12.88
CA GLY A 489 -20.01 10.68 12.70
C GLY A 489 -20.83 9.47 13.17
N GLY A 490 -20.56 8.31 12.57
CA GLY A 490 -21.12 7.03 13.03
C GLY A 490 -21.01 5.92 12.00
N GLY A 491 -20.44 4.78 12.39
CA GLY A 491 -20.18 3.67 11.47
C GLY A 491 -19.30 4.11 10.29
N SER A 492 -19.84 4.06 9.08
CA SER A 492 -19.15 4.53 7.86
C SER A 492 -19.42 5.99 7.52
N THR A 493 -20.27 6.70 8.26
CA THR A 493 -20.63 8.10 7.96
C THR A 493 -19.70 9.05 8.68
N LEU A 494 -19.11 10.00 7.94
CA LEU A 494 -18.23 11.04 8.49
C LEU A 494 -18.57 12.39 7.85
N GLY A 495 -19.29 13.23 8.57
CA GLY A 495 -19.71 14.56 8.14
C GLY A 495 -19.07 15.65 8.98
N VAL A 496 -18.59 16.72 8.35
CA VAL A 496 -18.15 17.94 9.06
C VAL A 496 -18.62 19.19 8.34
N ALA A 497 -18.72 20.30 9.08
CA ALA A 497 -19.13 21.57 8.52
C ALA A 497 -18.05 22.12 7.57
N GLU A 498 -18.45 22.95 6.60
CA GLU A 498 -17.51 23.55 5.65
C GLU A 498 -16.39 24.35 6.34
N TYR A 499 -16.68 25.02 7.46
CA TYR A 499 -15.64 25.74 8.21
C TYR A 499 -14.64 24.81 8.90
N VAL A 500 -15.02 23.56 9.22
CA VAL A 500 -14.12 22.54 9.79
C VAL A 500 -13.18 22.03 8.70
N LEU A 501 -13.74 21.73 7.52
CA LEU A 501 -12.97 21.36 6.33
C LEU A 501 -11.89 22.39 5.99
N LYS A 502 -12.22 23.67 6.18
CA LYS A 502 -11.28 24.78 5.96
C LYS A 502 -10.29 24.93 7.11
N SER A 503 -10.66 24.69 8.36
CA SER A 503 -9.82 25.03 9.52
C SER A 503 -8.76 23.99 9.87
N ASP A 504 -9.10 22.71 9.71
CA ASP A 504 -8.23 21.62 10.11
C ASP A 504 -7.06 21.53 9.10
N PHE A 505 -5.82 21.42 9.61
CA PHE A 505 -4.54 21.49 8.88
C PHE A 505 -4.20 22.78 8.12
N PHE A 506 -5.15 23.56 7.61
CA PHE A 506 -4.85 24.82 6.92
C PHE A 506 -4.67 26.00 7.87
N TYR A 507 -5.43 26.07 8.96
CA TYR A 507 -5.37 27.20 9.91
C TYR A 507 -4.98 26.80 11.32
N GLY A 508 -4.39 25.61 11.52
CA GLY A 508 -3.85 25.21 12.82
C GLY A 508 -4.86 24.61 13.80
N GLN A 509 -5.81 23.81 13.30
CA GLN A 509 -6.75 23.02 14.12
C GLN A 509 -7.60 23.88 15.08
N GLN A 510 -8.13 25.01 14.58
CA GLN A 510 -8.78 26.05 15.40
C GLN A 510 -10.16 25.66 15.95
N ARG A 511 -10.72 24.52 15.54
CA ARG A 511 -12.10 24.12 15.84
C ARG A 511 -12.21 22.95 16.81
N GLY A 512 -11.16 22.68 17.60
CA GLY A 512 -11.27 21.79 18.76
C GLY A 512 -11.40 20.31 18.44
N GLY A 513 -10.89 19.87 17.27
CA GLY A 513 -10.80 18.47 16.92
C GLY A 513 -12.12 17.80 16.50
N VAL A 514 -13.04 18.55 15.89
CA VAL A 514 -14.35 18.02 15.42
C VAL A 514 -14.18 16.80 14.52
N THR A 515 -13.29 16.86 13.53
CA THR A 515 -13.04 15.71 12.63
C THR A 515 -12.65 14.45 13.41
N TYR A 516 -11.81 14.60 14.44
CA TYR A 516 -11.36 13.51 15.29
C TYR A 516 -12.45 13.01 16.24
N HIS A 517 -13.29 13.92 16.76
CA HIS A 517 -14.48 13.58 17.54
C HIS A 517 -15.42 12.69 16.72
N GLU A 518 -15.72 13.07 15.47
CA GLU A 518 -16.61 12.29 14.61
C GLU A 518 -16.00 10.94 14.21
N LEU A 519 -14.67 10.86 14.10
CA LEU A 519 -13.98 9.58 13.94
C LEU A 519 -14.11 8.68 15.17
N GLY A 520 -14.19 9.25 16.37
CA GLY A 520 -14.54 8.50 17.59
C GLY A 520 -15.89 7.79 17.46
N HIS A 521 -16.91 8.48 16.94
CA HIS A 521 -18.21 7.87 16.63
C HIS A 521 -18.13 6.81 15.53
N CYS A 522 -17.30 7.03 14.51
CA CYS A 522 -17.04 6.02 13.45
C CYS A 522 -16.40 4.73 14.00
N LEU A 523 -15.73 4.81 15.15
CA LEU A 523 -15.13 3.69 15.86
C LEU A 523 -16.06 3.08 16.93
N GLY A 524 -17.32 3.54 17.00
CA GLY A 524 -18.34 2.99 17.90
C GLY A 524 -18.33 3.57 19.31
N TYR A 525 -17.63 4.68 19.52
CA TYR A 525 -17.61 5.38 20.81
C TYR A 525 -18.66 6.47 20.87
N ASN A 526 -19.33 6.61 22.01
CA ASN A 526 -20.37 7.61 22.22
C ASN A 526 -19.83 8.82 23.02
N HIS A 527 -20.70 9.76 23.39
CA HIS A 527 -20.34 10.95 24.16
C HIS A 527 -19.91 10.70 25.61
N ASP A 528 -20.11 9.49 26.13
CA ASP A 528 -19.65 9.12 27.49
C ASP A 528 -18.16 8.71 27.50
N SER A 529 -17.56 8.50 26.33
CA SER A 529 -16.16 8.14 26.13
C SER A 529 -15.29 9.34 25.78
N SER A 530 -14.04 9.36 26.28
CA SER A 530 -13.05 10.33 25.83
C SER A 530 -12.41 10.06 24.48
N MET A 531 -12.92 9.07 23.75
CA MET A 531 -12.73 8.97 22.30
C MET A 531 -13.45 10.09 21.54
N THR A 532 -14.56 10.62 22.07
CA THR A 532 -15.32 11.71 21.43
C THR A 532 -15.10 13.03 22.17
N TYR A 533 -15.37 13.10 23.48
CA TYR A 533 -15.18 14.29 24.29
C TYR A 533 -14.05 14.15 25.30
N PRO A 534 -13.04 15.05 25.29
CA PRO A 534 -11.94 14.93 26.23
C PRO A 534 -12.42 15.01 27.68
N THR A 535 -11.82 14.19 28.54
CA THR A 535 -12.05 14.17 29.98
C THR A 535 -10.77 14.65 30.66
N ASN A 536 -10.86 15.61 31.58
CA ASN A 536 -9.70 16.20 32.28
C ASN A 536 -8.60 16.73 31.34
N GLY A 537 -8.96 17.19 30.14
CA GLY A 537 -8.00 17.71 29.16
C GLY A 537 -7.29 16.65 28.32
N ALA A 538 -7.64 15.37 28.47
CA ALA A 538 -7.09 14.23 27.74
C ALA A 538 -8.18 13.51 26.94
N GLY A 539 -7.78 12.86 25.84
CA GLY A 539 -8.70 12.08 25.00
C GLY A 539 -8.30 12.04 23.52
N PHE A 540 -8.95 11.17 22.75
CA PHE A 540 -8.60 10.92 21.34
C PHE A 540 -8.75 12.16 20.47
N SER A 541 -9.88 12.86 20.56
CA SER A 541 -10.13 14.05 19.76
C SER A 541 -9.14 15.17 20.09
N LYS A 542 -8.78 15.31 21.36
CA LYS A 542 -7.78 16.27 21.83
C LYS A 542 -6.36 15.93 21.40
N LEU A 543 -6.00 14.65 21.45
CA LEU A 543 -4.73 14.14 20.96
C LEU A 543 -4.59 14.39 19.45
N GLY A 544 -5.62 14.06 18.66
CA GLY A 544 -5.65 14.33 17.23
C GLY A 544 -5.45 15.81 16.93
N GLU A 545 -6.17 16.69 17.62
CA GLU A 545 -6.03 18.15 17.49
C GLU A 545 -4.61 18.63 17.79
N THR A 546 -4.04 18.15 18.90
CA THR A 546 -2.72 18.59 19.36
C THR A 546 -1.62 18.08 18.46
N PHE A 547 -1.65 16.79 18.11
CA PHE A 547 -0.67 16.17 17.24
C PHE A 547 -0.74 16.72 15.82
N GLY A 548 -1.94 16.92 15.27
CA GLY A 548 -2.12 17.57 13.97
C GLY A 548 -1.58 19.01 13.93
N ARG A 549 -1.70 19.76 15.04
CA ARG A 549 -1.07 21.09 15.18
C ARG A 549 0.45 21.02 15.16
N GLU A 550 1.03 20.07 15.90
CA GLU A 550 2.48 19.84 15.94
C GLU A 550 3.03 19.49 14.55
N MET A 551 2.35 18.57 13.83
CA MET A 551 2.70 18.20 12.46
C MET A 551 2.63 19.40 11.51
N SER A 552 1.53 20.15 11.54
CA SER A 552 1.35 21.35 10.71
C SER A 552 2.44 22.39 10.99
N ALA A 553 2.75 22.66 12.26
CA ALA A 553 3.82 23.59 12.63
C ALA A 553 5.22 23.11 12.21
N ALA A 554 5.43 21.80 12.12
CA ALA A 554 6.67 21.19 11.63
C ALA A 554 6.73 21.09 10.10
N GLY A 555 5.67 21.46 9.37
CA GLY A 555 5.56 21.24 7.93
C GLY A 555 5.45 19.75 7.56
N ASP A 556 5.08 18.89 8.51
CA ASP A 556 4.94 17.45 8.32
C ASP A 556 3.50 17.05 8.00
N VAL A 557 2.94 17.64 6.96
CA VAL A 557 1.57 17.38 6.48
C VAL A 557 1.59 17.17 4.97
N LEU A 558 0.62 16.42 4.42
CA LEU A 558 0.55 16.20 2.98
C LEU A 558 0.17 17.48 2.25
N ILE A 559 -0.86 18.15 2.75
CA ILE A 559 -1.52 19.25 2.07
C ILE A 559 -1.73 20.39 3.05
N ASP A 560 -1.27 21.58 2.71
CA ASP A 560 -1.47 22.80 3.50
C ASP A 560 -1.57 24.02 2.59
N GLN A 561 -1.52 25.22 3.17
CA GLN A 561 -1.65 26.47 2.42
C GLN A 561 -0.48 26.76 1.47
N THR A 562 0.67 26.10 1.67
CA THR A 562 1.87 26.34 0.86
C THR A 562 1.80 25.61 -0.48
N ASN A 563 1.11 24.46 -0.54
CA ASN A 563 0.97 23.65 -1.74
C ASN A 563 -0.47 23.51 -2.25
N TYR A 564 -1.46 23.95 -1.49
CA TYR A 564 -2.85 24.05 -1.91
C TYR A 564 -3.37 25.49 -1.77
N ALA A 565 -3.45 26.19 -2.89
CA ALA A 565 -3.95 27.56 -2.94
C ALA A 565 -5.47 27.58 -2.70
N PHE A 566 -5.88 27.97 -1.48
CA PHE A 566 -7.27 28.21 -1.16
C PHE A 566 -7.68 29.60 -1.64
N ALA A 567 -8.39 29.70 -2.77
CA ALA A 567 -8.69 30.99 -3.38
C ALA A 567 -9.71 31.87 -2.61
N ASP A 568 -10.42 31.34 -1.61
CA ASP A 568 -11.62 32.02 -1.05
C ASP A 568 -11.68 32.09 0.49
N TYR A 569 -10.57 32.34 1.18
CA TYR A 569 -10.64 32.59 2.63
C TYR A 569 -9.83 33.82 3.03
N THR A 570 -10.51 34.97 3.01
CA THR A 570 -10.15 36.05 3.92
C THR A 570 -10.59 35.62 5.31
N VAL A 571 -9.62 35.42 6.20
CA VAL A 571 -9.89 35.17 7.62
C VAL A 571 -10.70 36.38 8.14
N GLN A 572 -11.99 36.18 8.43
CA GLN A 572 -12.77 37.10 9.25
C GLN A 572 -12.67 36.70 10.71
#